data_AF-A0A934N9R1-F1
#
_entry.id   AF-A0A934N9R1-F1
#
_cell.length_a   1.000
_cell.length_b   1.000
_cell.length_c   1.000
_cell.angle_alpha   90.00
_cell.angle_beta   90.00
_cell.angle_gamma   90.00
#
_symmetry.space_group_name_H-M   'P 1'
#
loop_
_entity.id
_entity.type
_entity.pdbx_description
1 polymer ?
#
loop_
_entity_poly.entity_id
_entity_poly.type
_entity_poly.pdbx_seq_one_letter_code
_entity_poly.pdbx_strand_id
1 'polypeptide(L)'
;MLILGVLAACAPGALIGRDDVLKKAAHEKGVSNLQRREAKLMLWDEFLKVSGVSASAQARPPGKQRVWVVAEAGDLNVGSAGGKERWAIFVYNAVSGALIGFIPGPTAAEASAGLASPEWPDYWGRFPDSAR
;
A
#
# COMPACT_ATOMS: atom_id res chain seq x y z
N MET A 1 -49.90 6.01 -17.07
CA MET A 1 -49.40 6.46 -15.76
C MET A 1 -47.89 6.35 -15.78
N LEU A 2 -47.23 7.43 -15.37
CA LEU A 2 -45.83 7.78 -15.60
C LEU A 2 -44.91 7.14 -14.53
N ILE A 3 -43.59 7.09 -14.81
CA ILE A 3 -42.44 7.08 -13.86
C ILE A 3 -41.97 5.68 -13.38
N LEU A 4 -40.68 5.28 -13.32
CA LEU A 4 -39.37 5.94 -13.45
C LEU A 4 -38.36 4.92 -14.00
N GLY A 5 -37.44 5.35 -14.86
CA GLY A 5 -36.27 4.56 -15.22
C GLY A 5 -35.30 4.45 -14.03
N VAL A 6 -34.66 3.29 -13.92
CA VAL A 6 -33.36 3.20 -13.24
C VAL A 6 -32.36 2.76 -14.30
N LEU A 7 -31.80 3.76 -14.98
CA LEU A 7 -30.44 3.68 -15.48
C LEU A 7 -29.60 3.30 -14.26
N ALA A 8 -29.16 2.04 -14.19
CA ALA A 8 -28.03 1.65 -13.37
C ALA A 8 -26.81 2.37 -13.95
N ALA A 9 -26.64 3.62 -13.57
CA ALA A 9 -25.39 4.33 -13.75
C ALA A 9 -24.32 3.45 -13.08
N CYS A 10 -23.34 2.99 -13.87
CA CYS A 10 -22.10 2.46 -13.34
C CYS A 10 -21.56 3.48 -12.34
N ALA A 11 -21.78 3.24 -11.05
CA ALA A 11 -21.07 3.96 -10.02
C ALA A 11 -19.58 3.69 -10.29
N PRO A 12 -18.73 4.72 -10.38
CA PRO A 12 -17.29 4.48 -10.30
C PRO A 12 -17.07 3.65 -9.02
N GLY A 13 -16.54 2.44 -9.17
CA GLY A 13 -16.52 1.43 -8.11
C GLY A 13 -16.10 2.05 -6.78
N ALA A 14 -16.94 1.90 -5.76
CA ALA A 14 -16.70 2.48 -4.46
C ALA A 14 -15.30 2.10 -3.98
N LEU A 15 -14.56 3.09 -3.46
CA LEU A 15 -13.23 2.83 -2.94
C LEU A 15 -13.33 1.92 -1.71
N ILE A 16 -12.41 0.96 -1.60
CA ILE A 16 -12.24 0.20 -0.36
C ILE A 16 -11.92 1.16 0.78
N GLY A 17 -12.51 0.94 1.95
CA GLY A 17 -12.31 1.77 3.14
C GLY A 17 -10.90 1.63 3.72
N ARG A 18 -10.49 2.63 4.51
CA ARG A 18 -9.20 2.64 5.21
C ARG A 18 -9.05 1.44 6.15
N ASP A 19 -10.10 1.13 6.91
CA ASP A 19 -10.08 0.05 7.89
C ASP A 19 -10.04 -1.33 7.20
N ASP A 20 -10.74 -1.46 6.08
CA ASP A 20 -10.74 -2.69 5.29
C ASP A 20 -9.36 -2.99 4.71
N VAL A 21 -8.67 -1.96 4.19
CA VAL A 21 -7.31 -2.16 3.65
C VAL A 21 -6.28 -2.41 4.75
N LEU A 22 -6.41 -1.77 5.91
CA LEU A 22 -5.55 -2.05 7.08
C LEU A 22 -5.76 -3.45 7.63
N LYS A 23 -7.01 -3.94 7.63
CA LYS A 23 -7.33 -5.32 8.00
C LYS A 23 -6.72 -6.29 6.99
N LYS A 24 -6.82 -5.98 5.70
CA LYS A 24 -6.26 -6.82 4.63
C LYS A 24 -4.73 -6.95 4.74
N ALA A 25 -4.03 -5.82 4.90
CA ALA A 25 -2.58 -5.79 5.05
C ALA A 25 -2.09 -6.64 6.23
N ALA A 26 -2.76 -6.54 7.37
CA ALA A 26 -2.40 -7.31 8.56
C ALA A 26 -2.59 -8.82 8.44
N HIS A 27 -3.29 -9.29 7.40
CA HIS A 27 -3.47 -10.70 7.09
C HIS A 27 -2.61 -11.15 5.90
N GLU A 28 -1.74 -10.30 5.37
CA GLU A 28 -0.80 -10.70 4.33
C GLU A 28 0.17 -11.76 4.87
N LYS A 29 0.52 -12.70 4.00
CA LYS A 29 1.37 -13.83 4.39
C LYS A 29 2.73 -13.32 4.85
N GLY A 30 3.14 -13.73 6.05
CA GLY A 30 4.43 -13.35 6.63
C GLY A 30 4.39 -12.12 7.52
N VAL A 31 3.23 -11.47 7.68
CA VAL A 31 3.04 -10.39 8.65
C VAL A 31 2.75 -10.97 10.03
N SER A 32 3.51 -10.54 11.05
CA SER A 32 3.27 -10.91 12.45
C SER A 32 3.76 -9.83 13.41
N ASN A 33 3.30 -9.88 14.67
CA ASN A 33 3.71 -8.95 15.74
C ASN A 33 3.71 -7.47 15.31
N LEU A 34 2.61 -7.03 14.69
CA LEU A 34 2.45 -5.67 14.19
C LEU A 34 2.52 -4.65 15.33
N GLN A 35 3.48 -3.73 15.24
CA GLN A 35 3.73 -2.67 16.21
C GLN A 35 3.16 -1.33 15.74
N ARG A 36 3.25 -1.06 14.43
CA ARG A 36 2.77 0.18 13.81
C ARG A 36 2.19 -0.11 12.44
N ARG A 37 1.08 0.56 12.13
CA ARG A 37 0.44 0.49 10.82
C ARG A 37 -0.14 1.84 10.44
N GLU A 38 0.08 2.24 9.20
CA GLU A 38 -0.50 3.45 8.64
C GLU A 38 -0.93 3.21 7.19
N ALA A 39 -2.06 3.79 6.81
CA ALA A 39 -2.57 3.75 5.45
C ALA A 39 -2.76 5.18 4.93
N LYS A 40 -2.43 5.39 3.66
CA LYS A 40 -2.62 6.64 2.94
C LYS A 40 -3.25 6.39 1.59
N LEU A 41 -4.22 7.21 1.21
CA LEU A 41 -4.83 7.16 -0.11
C LEU A 41 -4.20 8.22 -1.01
N MET A 42 -3.76 7.84 -2.20
CA MET A 42 -3.14 8.77 -3.16
C MET A 42 -3.30 8.31 -4.59
N LEU A 43 -2.93 9.14 -5.56
CA LEU A 43 -2.82 8.72 -6.96
C LEU A 43 -1.59 7.82 -7.16
N TRP A 44 -1.68 6.89 -8.10
CA TRP A 44 -0.56 6.02 -8.47
C TRP A 44 0.74 6.78 -8.79
N ASP A 45 0.63 7.87 -9.54
CA ASP A 45 1.80 8.67 -9.95
C ASP A 45 2.46 9.39 -8.76
N GLU A 46 1.67 9.76 -7.74
CA GLU A 46 2.20 10.34 -6.49
C GLU A 46 2.97 9.30 -5.68
N PHE A 47 2.45 8.07 -5.62
CA PHE A 47 3.12 6.95 -4.99
C PHE A 47 4.49 6.69 -5.63
N LEU A 48 4.55 6.58 -6.96
CA LEU A 48 5.82 6.35 -7.68
C LEU A 48 6.82 7.50 -7.46
N LYS A 49 6.34 8.74 -7.49
CA LYS A 49 7.18 9.93 -7.28
C LYS A 49 7.83 9.95 -5.89
N VAL A 50 7.08 9.59 -4.84
CA VAL A 50 7.59 9.66 -3.46
C VAL A 50 8.42 8.43 -3.09
N SER A 51 7.99 7.23 -3.51
CA SER A 51 8.70 5.98 -3.21
C SER A 51 10.01 5.83 -4.00
N GLY A 52 10.12 6.45 -5.17
CA GLY A 52 11.24 6.27 -6.10
C GLY A 52 11.27 4.87 -6.74
N VAL A 53 10.24 4.05 -6.53
CA VAL A 53 10.14 2.71 -7.10
C VAL A 53 9.75 2.80 -8.57
N SER A 54 10.39 1.98 -9.41
CA SER A 54 10.01 1.87 -10.82
C SER A 54 8.60 1.28 -10.96
N ALA A 55 7.80 1.88 -11.83
CA ALA A 55 6.47 1.35 -12.17
C ALA A 55 6.52 -0.11 -12.68
N SER A 56 7.63 -0.53 -13.29
CA SER A 56 7.80 -1.90 -13.79
C SER A 56 7.93 -2.96 -12.69
N ALA A 57 8.28 -2.55 -11.46
CA ALA A 57 8.36 -3.45 -10.32
C ALA A 57 6.99 -3.73 -9.68
N GLN A 58 5.93 -3.08 -10.17
CA GLN A 58 4.60 -3.10 -9.56
C GLN A 58 3.52 -3.27 -10.65
N ALA A 59 2.37 -3.85 -10.29
CA ALA A 59 1.26 -3.95 -11.21
C ALA A 59 0.57 -2.59 -11.35
N ARG A 60 0.78 -1.90 -12.48
CA ARG A 60 0.18 -0.59 -12.73
C ARG A 60 -1.36 -0.72 -12.75
N PRO A 61 -2.10 0.04 -11.91
CA PRO A 61 -3.54 0.09 -11.99
C PRO A 61 -3.97 0.85 -13.27
N PRO A 62 -5.09 0.48 -13.91
CA PRO A 62 -5.51 1.10 -15.17
C PRO A 62 -5.87 2.59 -14.97
N GLY A 63 -5.42 3.43 -15.91
CA GLY A 63 -5.76 4.86 -15.92
C GLY A 63 -5.17 5.66 -14.77
N LYS A 64 -5.86 6.74 -14.36
CA LYS A 64 -5.49 7.62 -13.24
C LYS A 64 -6.12 7.14 -11.92
N GLN A 65 -5.91 5.87 -11.58
CA GLN A 65 -6.51 5.28 -10.38
C GLN A 65 -5.77 5.66 -9.09
N ARG A 66 -6.54 5.68 -8.00
CA ARG A 66 -6.02 5.82 -6.65
C ARG A 66 -5.56 4.47 -6.12
N VAL A 67 -4.61 4.53 -5.20
CA VAL A 67 -4.07 3.38 -4.49
C VAL A 67 -4.04 3.66 -3.00
N TRP A 68 -4.28 2.60 -2.24
CA TRP A 68 -3.96 2.58 -0.83
C TRP A 68 -2.52 2.13 -0.66
N VAL A 69 -1.72 2.98 -0.05
CA VAL A 69 -0.36 2.64 0.36
C VAL A 69 -0.41 2.38 1.86
N VAL A 70 -0.06 1.17 2.27
CA VAL A 70 -0.13 0.73 3.66
C VAL A 70 1.28 0.37 4.12
N ALA A 71 1.82 1.11 5.09
CA ALA A 71 3.06 0.76 5.76
C ALA A 71 2.74 -0.02 7.02
N GLU A 72 3.41 -1.16 7.19
CA GLU A 72 3.33 -1.98 8.38
C GLU A 72 4.73 -2.18 8.95
N ALA A 73 4.88 -2.09 10.27
CA ALA A 73 6.10 -2.41 10.99
C ALA A 73 5.82 -3.44 12.08
N GLY A 74 6.74 -4.38 12.25
CA GLY A 74 6.61 -5.54 13.12
C GLY A 74 7.63 -6.61 12.75
N ASP A 75 7.26 -7.87 12.96
CA ASP A 75 8.05 -9.01 12.49
C ASP A 75 7.48 -9.47 11.14
N LEU A 76 8.11 -9.03 10.05
CA LEU A 76 7.69 -9.36 8.71
C LEU A 76 8.67 -10.34 8.06
N ASN A 77 8.13 -11.37 7.43
CA ASN A 77 8.86 -12.37 6.65
C ASN A 77 8.22 -12.42 5.26
N VAL A 78 8.37 -11.30 4.54
CA VAL A 78 7.63 -10.97 3.32
C VAL A 78 8.57 -10.81 2.12
N GLY A 79 9.89 -10.74 2.35
CA GLY A 79 10.89 -10.78 1.30
C GLY A 79 11.11 -12.17 0.68
N SER A 80 11.46 -12.18 -0.60
CA SER A 80 11.74 -13.37 -1.41
C SER A 80 12.98 -14.17 -0.95
N ALA A 81 13.76 -13.64 -0.01
CA ALA A 81 14.97 -14.27 0.53
C ALA A 81 14.81 -14.85 1.95
N GLY A 82 13.59 -14.87 2.52
CA GLY A 82 13.37 -15.28 3.91
C GLY A 82 13.99 -14.31 4.93
N GLY A 83 14.21 -13.06 4.50
CA GLY A 83 14.68 -11.98 5.34
C GLY A 83 13.62 -11.60 6.38
N LYS A 84 14.07 -11.26 7.58
CA LYS A 84 13.20 -10.61 8.57
C LYS A 84 13.23 -9.12 8.29
N GLU A 85 12.22 -8.62 7.58
CA GLU A 85 12.02 -7.19 7.45
C GLU A 85 11.29 -6.64 8.68
N ARG A 86 11.70 -5.46 9.12
CA ARG A 86 11.08 -4.77 10.26
C ARG A 86 9.89 -3.90 9.85
N TRP A 87 9.81 -3.54 8.58
CA TRP A 87 8.65 -2.90 7.98
C TRP A 87 8.52 -3.28 6.51
N ALA A 88 7.33 -3.11 5.95
CA ALA A 88 7.07 -3.23 4.54
C ALA A 88 5.95 -2.28 4.11
N ILE A 89 5.88 -1.99 2.82
CA ILE A 89 4.79 -1.23 2.22
C ILE A 89 4.03 -2.13 1.26
N PHE A 90 2.73 -2.26 1.50
CA PHE A 90 1.77 -2.90 0.61
C PHE A 90 1.02 -1.84 -0.18
N VAL A 91 0.80 -2.10 -1.46
CA VAL A 91 0.10 -1.18 -2.35
C VAL A 91 -1.11 -1.88 -2.93
N TYR A 92 -2.29 -1.35 -2.62
CA TYR A 92 -3.57 -1.91 -3.05
C TYR A 92 -4.23 -1.00 -4.07
N ASN A 93 -4.84 -1.61 -5.09
CA ASN A 93 -5.76 -0.91 -5.95
C ASN A 93 -6.95 -0.42 -5.11
N ALA A 94 -7.23 0.88 -5.10
CA ALA A 94 -8.25 1.43 -4.22
C ALA A 94 -9.68 1.06 -4.62
N VAL A 95 -9.92 0.59 -5.85
CA VAL A 95 -11.24 0.17 -6.33
C VAL A 95 -11.46 -1.33 -6.11
N SER A 96 -10.50 -2.17 -6.51
CA SER A 96 -10.66 -3.64 -6.40
C SER A 96 -10.17 -4.21 -5.07
N GLY A 97 -9.39 -3.45 -4.30
CA GLY A 97 -8.71 -3.96 -3.10
C GLY A 97 -7.65 -5.02 -3.40
N ALA A 98 -7.27 -5.22 -4.66
CA ALA A 98 -6.23 -6.16 -5.03
C ALA A 98 -4.85 -5.64 -4.62
N LEU A 99 -3.99 -6.50 -4.06
CA LEU A 99 -2.58 -6.18 -3.86
C LEU A 99 -1.93 -6.09 -5.25
N ILE A 100 -1.42 -4.92 -5.57
CA ILE A 100 -0.79 -4.61 -6.86
C ILE A 100 0.67 -4.25 -6.70
N GLY A 101 1.13 -4.06 -5.46
CA GLY A 101 2.51 -3.79 -5.22
C GLY A 101 2.99 -4.02 -3.80
N PHE A 102 4.30 -4.15 -3.70
CA PHE A 102 4.99 -4.47 -2.48
C PHE A 102 6.39 -3.84 -2.49
N ILE A 103 6.79 -3.23 -1.38
CA ILE A 103 8.14 -2.72 -1.14
C ILE A 103 8.60 -3.33 0.19
N PRO A 104 9.59 -4.25 0.18
CA PRO A 104 10.18 -4.72 1.42
C PRO A 104 10.93 -3.57 2.09
N GLY A 105 10.92 -3.55 3.42
CA GLY A 105 11.87 -2.74 4.18
C GLY A 105 13.31 -3.25 4.02
N PRO A 106 14.29 -2.54 4.59
CA PRO A 106 15.68 -2.94 4.46
C PRO A 106 15.92 -4.28 5.16
N THR A 107 16.79 -5.08 4.56
CA THR A 107 17.41 -6.22 5.23
C THR A 107 18.24 -5.75 6.43
N ALA A 108 18.51 -6.66 7.36
CA ALA A 108 19.38 -6.36 8.51
C ALA A 108 20.77 -5.84 8.08
N ALA A 109 21.28 -6.30 6.94
CA ALA A 109 22.56 -5.85 6.38
C ALA A 109 22.48 -4.40 5.88
N GLU A 110 21.45 -4.04 5.13
CA GLU A 110 21.23 -2.66 4.63
C GLU A 110 21.01 -1.67 5.78
N ALA A 111 20.25 -2.08 6.80
CA ALA A 111 20.07 -1.31 8.02
C ALA A 111 21.40 -1.10 8.77
N SER A 112 22.20 -2.14 8.92
CA SER A 112 23.52 -2.06 9.59
C SER A 112 24.52 -1.19 8.83
N ALA A 113 24.39 -1.12 7.50
CA ALA A 113 25.17 -0.24 6.64
C ALA A 113 24.67 1.21 6.63
N GLY A 114 23.58 1.53 7.34
CA GLY A 114 23.00 2.87 7.38
C GLY A 114 22.37 3.33 6.06
N LEU A 115 22.02 2.39 5.17
CA LEU A 115 21.48 2.70 3.84
C LEU A 115 19.98 3.06 3.88
N ALA A 116 19.26 2.61 4.90
CA ALA A 116 17.86 2.92 5.13
C ALA A 116 17.47 2.72 6.60
N SER A 117 16.43 3.42 7.05
CA SER A 117 15.92 3.25 8.41
C SER A 117 15.34 1.84 8.65
N PRO A 118 15.77 1.16 9.74
CA PRO A 118 15.28 -0.17 10.07
C PRO A 118 13.86 -0.17 10.62
N GLU A 119 13.37 0.92 11.19
CA GLU A 119 12.12 0.87 11.97
C GLU A 119 10.91 1.39 11.18
N TRP A 120 11.13 2.30 10.23
CA TRP A 120 10.06 2.91 9.47
C TRP A 120 10.58 3.52 8.15
N PRO A 121 9.78 3.57 7.07
CA PRO A 121 10.21 4.24 5.84
C PRO A 121 10.44 5.75 6.06
N ASP A 122 11.65 6.24 5.82
CA ASP A 122 12.02 7.65 6.01
C ASP A 122 11.25 8.62 5.11
N TYR A 123 10.76 8.12 3.97
CA TYR A 123 9.92 8.88 3.04
C TYR A 123 8.44 8.85 3.38
N TRP A 124 8.01 8.10 4.40
CA TRP A 124 6.60 7.92 4.70
C TRP A 124 5.85 9.25 4.92
N GLY A 125 6.48 10.17 5.64
CA GLY A 125 5.92 11.50 5.93
C GLY A 125 5.67 12.34 4.67
N ARG A 126 6.35 12.05 3.55
CA ARG A 126 6.23 12.79 2.29
C ARG A 126 5.06 12.34 1.43
N PHE A 127 4.49 11.16 1.68
CA PHE A 127 3.30 10.71 0.95
C PHE A 127 2.11 11.62 1.25
N PRO A 128 1.36 12.07 0.23
CA PRO A 128 0.09 12.73 0.44
C PRO A 128 -0.92 11.76 1.06
N ASP A 129 -1.95 12.27 1.71
CA ASP A 129 -3.05 11.47 2.25
C ASP A 129 -4.38 12.14 1.89
N SER A 130 -4.99 11.66 0.81
CA SER A 130 -6.30 12.12 0.29
C SER A 130 -7.49 11.41 0.95
N ALA A 131 -7.24 10.57 1.96
CA ALA A 131 -8.30 9.97 2.78
C ALA A 131 -8.72 10.85 3.97
N ARG A 132 -8.16 12.07 4.08
CA ARG A 132 -8.54 13.07 5.08
C ARG A 132 -9.67 13.97 4.59
#